data_AF-A0A517SQF1-F1
#
_entry.id   AF-A0A517SQF1-F1
#
_cell.length_a   1.000
_cell.length_b   1.000
_cell.length_c   1.000
_cell.angle_alpha   90.00
_cell.angle_beta   90.00
_cell.angle_gamma   90.00
#
_symmetry.space_group_name_H-M   'P 1'
#
loop_
_entity.id
_entity.type
_entity.pdbx_description
1 polymer ?
#
loop_
_entity_poly.entity_id
_entity_poly.type
_entity_poly.pdbx_seq_one_letter_code
_entity_poly.pdbx_strand_id
1 'polypeptide(L)'
;MWGGDKSSDLLLKSVAVESIIRDPTGDRGHSHRHGAANTIARHRFCLPLSQSIAHMVSHSQRDLTSARETIYQAISAIRMIDPHTHINPHAPASTTLADILGYHYYTELVHSAGMPRLEIEEPNIGPQELVRRLVFGLENISNTANYGWLIDLCQTFFGFEDDQITSNNWEALYDAAETKMSSPNWSQQILDQSNVEAVFLTNDFDDELEGFDTNTYIPCLRTDDLVFHLAKPEVRRRLESCSGVSLNGSLSSLRDALRQRFEHFVAHGARACAISLPPTFAPTHISDAEAAAALDQVLKNGLNSNASSVETLSQFVFWTLAQLCSQFRLPFDLMIGVNRGVYPAGVFQGQDLYDSRVSLIQYRELFNAFPSVKFPVSVLASVTNQELVSYSWIFPNVITNGHWWYSNTPSFIQRDLTARLEAVPRSKQIGYYSDAYKLEFVLPKFDMYRRILSGVLAEQFVGENGWSEERAIELGHQVLRGNVDRLFQQPQGEPGNWSEAAEVPDVNAYVATASTEPPEELDPVPSDNEIDTAGLPDVQLTGRAVDDVLAMETEDEPLDVGNIVGEVPADPSGPDTPGSQIQMLTGDGEFTPDQDSMRLKPDPMTGELQFPIDESKPKKPSE
;
A
#
# COMPACT_ATOMS: atom_id res chain seq x y z
N MET A 1 -47.65 44.59 25.68
CA MET A 1 -49.03 44.77 25.17
C MET A 1 -49.33 43.53 24.35
N TRP A 2 -50.33 42.72 24.78
CA TRP A 2 -50.90 41.51 24.15
C TRP A 2 -49.92 40.35 23.88
N GLY A 3 -50.13 39.10 24.30
CA GLY A 3 -51.21 38.41 25.02
C GLY A 3 -50.79 36.93 25.11
N GLY A 4 -51.10 36.26 26.23
CA GLY A 4 -50.84 34.82 26.38
C GLY A 4 -51.92 33.96 25.71
N ASP A 5 -51.68 32.65 25.57
CA ASP A 5 -52.48 31.60 26.24
C ASP A 5 -51.94 30.16 25.95
N LYS A 6 -52.20 29.28 26.94
CA LYS A 6 -52.33 27.80 26.95
C LYS A 6 -51.14 26.84 26.85
N SER A 7 -50.89 26.25 28.03
CA SER A 7 -50.56 24.86 28.32
C SER A 7 -51.54 23.82 27.73
N SER A 8 -51.01 22.65 27.32
CA SER A 8 -51.68 21.35 27.48
C SER A 8 -50.68 20.19 27.35
N ASP A 9 -50.47 19.49 28.46
CA ASP A 9 -49.87 18.15 28.56
C ASP A 9 -50.69 17.11 27.78
N LEU A 10 -50.03 16.15 27.12
CA LEU A 10 -50.64 14.89 26.70
C LEU A 10 -49.61 13.75 26.66
N LEU A 11 -49.73 12.91 27.69
CA LEU A 11 -49.29 11.53 27.87
C LEU A 11 -49.15 10.69 26.58
N LEU A 12 -47.95 10.12 26.38
CA LEU A 12 -47.72 8.96 25.50
C LEU A 12 -47.72 7.68 26.37
N LYS A 13 -48.76 6.86 26.19
CA LYS A 13 -48.91 5.53 26.79
C LYS A 13 -48.22 4.47 25.93
N SER A 14 -47.44 3.64 26.59
CA SER A 14 -46.89 2.36 26.14
C SER A 14 -47.99 1.37 25.73
N VAL A 15 -47.83 0.71 24.59
CA VAL A 15 -48.63 -0.46 24.20
C VAL A 15 -47.77 -1.71 24.39
N ALA A 16 -48.12 -2.51 25.39
CA ALA A 16 -47.64 -3.87 25.58
C ALA A 16 -48.69 -4.84 24.99
N VAL A 17 -48.23 -5.79 24.18
CA VAL A 17 -49.06 -6.87 23.63
C VAL A 17 -48.74 -8.14 24.42
N GLU A 18 -49.63 -8.53 25.32
CA GLU A 18 -49.65 -9.85 25.95
C GLU A 18 -50.35 -10.85 25.01
N SER A 19 -49.71 -12.00 24.76
CA SER A 19 -50.35 -13.15 24.15
C SER A 19 -50.42 -14.30 25.16
N ILE A 20 -51.64 -14.81 25.30
CA ILE A 20 -52.08 -15.85 26.24
C ILE A 20 -51.87 -17.21 25.58
N ILE A 21 -51.11 -18.11 26.21
CA ILE A 21 -51.08 -19.54 25.85
C ILE A 21 -51.70 -20.33 27.01
N ARG A 22 -52.81 -21.02 26.70
CA ARG A 22 -53.53 -21.94 27.57
C ARG A 22 -52.98 -23.37 27.39
N ASP A 23 -52.76 -24.03 28.51
CA ASP A 23 -52.49 -25.46 28.64
C ASP A 23 -53.80 -26.24 28.89
N PRO A 24 -53.97 -27.48 28.38
CA PRO A 24 -54.94 -28.40 28.94
C PRO A 24 -54.31 -29.76 29.30
N THR A 25 -54.50 -30.16 30.56
CA THR A 25 -54.32 -31.53 31.06
C THR A 25 -55.68 -32.12 31.49
N GLY A 26 -55.82 -33.45 31.34
CA GLY A 26 -56.92 -34.29 31.88
C GLY A 26 -57.62 -35.12 30.79
N ASP A 27 -57.35 -36.42 30.54
CA ASP A 27 -57.35 -37.67 31.34
C ASP A 27 -58.61 -38.56 31.08
N ARG A 28 -58.33 -39.86 30.89
CA ARG A 28 -59.15 -41.11 30.93
C ARG A 28 -60.02 -41.59 29.76
N GLY A 29 -59.83 -42.87 29.42
CA GLY A 29 -60.85 -43.70 28.75
C GLY A 29 -60.45 -45.12 28.26
N HIS A 30 -60.12 -46.03 29.19
CA HIS A 30 -60.36 -47.51 29.20
C HIS A 30 -60.11 -48.51 28.04
N SER A 31 -59.38 -49.60 28.44
CA SER A 31 -59.61 -51.06 28.19
C SER A 31 -59.25 -51.62 26.79
N HIS A 32 -58.75 -52.84 26.54
CA HIS A 32 -58.76 -54.13 27.24
C HIS A 32 -57.66 -55.09 26.67
N ARG A 33 -57.01 -55.84 27.58
CA ARG A 33 -56.66 -57.29 27.60
C ARG A 33 -55.97 -58.06 26.44
N HIS A 34 -54.97 -58.84 26.91
CA HIS A 34 -54.53 -60.21 26.54
C HIS A 34 -53.73 -60.39 25.24
N GLY A 35 -52.66 -61.20 25.15
CA GLY A 35 -52.00 -62.12 26.07
C GLY A 35 -51.17 -63.15 25.27
N ALA A 36 -50.04 -63.60 25.85
CA ALA A 36 -49.23 -64.79 25.50
C ALA A 36 -48.50 -64.81 24.13
N ALA A 37 -47.42 -65.56 23.91
CA ALA A 37 -46.29 -66.10 24.67
C ALA A 37 -45.40 -66.81 23.63
N ASN A 38 -44.07 -66.72 23.80
CA ASN A 38 -43.00 -67.61 23.31
C ASN A 38 -43.02 -68.17 21.87
N THR A 39 -41.93 -67.95 21.12
CA THR A 39 -41.01 -69.02 20.69
C THR A 39 -39.69 -68.43 20.18
N ILE A 40 -38.58 -68.92 20.74
CA ILE A 40 -37.19 -68.67 20.34
C ILE A 40 -36.80 -69.74 19.31
N ALA A 41 -36.27 -69.35 18.14
CA ALA A 41 -34.95 -69.76 17.63
C ALA A 41 -34.71 -69.44 16.14
N ARG A 42 -33.72 -68.55 15.93
CA ARG A 42 -32.64 -68.56 14.91
C ARG A 42 -33.01 -68.56 13.42
N HIS A 43 -32.68 -67.45 12.72
CA HIS A 43 -31.66 -67.43 11.64
C HIS A 43 -31.22 -66.00 11.26
N ARG A 44 -29.89 -65.83 11.25
CA ARG A 44 -28.97 -64.85 10.65
C ARG A 44 -29.44 -63.61 9.83
N PHE A 45 -28.62 -62.56 9.99
CA PHE A 45 -28.37 -61.34 9.17
C PHE A 45 -29.34 -60.15 9.26
N CYS A 46 -28.97 -59.11 10.03
CA CYS A 46 -28.57 -57.78 9.51
C CYS A 46 -28.19 -56.83 10.68
N LEU A 47 -27.15 -56.01 10.49
CA LEU A 47 -26.58 -55.05 11.45
C LEU A 47 -27.55 -53.88 11.74
N PRO A 48 -27.58 -53.29 12.95
CA PRO A 48 -28.34 -52.08 13.21
C PRO A 48 -27.51 -50.81 12.92
N LEU A 49 -28.07 -49.89 12.13
CA LEU A 49 -27.62 -48.50 12.02
C LEU A 49 -27.74 -47.81 13.39
N SER A 50 -26.63 -47.30 13.91
CA SER A 50 -26.59 -46.38 15.04
C SER A 50 -26.77 -44.93 14.57
N GLN A 51 -27.85 -44.32 15.04
CA GLN A 51 -28.05 -42.90 15.36
C GLN A 51 -27.09 -41.89 14.70
N SER A 52 -27.57 -41.28 13.62
CA SER A 52 -27.08 -39.99 13.16
C SER A 52 -27.78 -38.90 13.99
N ILE A 53 -27.08 -38.34 14.98
CA ILE A 53 -27.41 -37.03 15.52
C ILE A 53 -26.85 -36.03 14.50
N ALA A 54 -27.72 -35.59 13.60
CA ALA A 54 -27.48 -34.40 12.83
C ALA A 54 -27.39 -33.23 13.83
N HIS A 55 -26.18 -32.85 14.20
CA HIS A 55 -25.93 -31.51 14.73
C HIS A 55 -26.19 -30.54 13.57
N MET A 56 -27.44 -30.10 13.45
CA MET A 56 -27.76 -28.86 12.75
C MET A 56 -26.97 -27.76 13.45
N VAL A 57 -25.84 -27.36 12.85
CA VAL A 57 -25.26 -26.05 13.12
C VAL A 57 -26.23 -25.05 12.50
N SER A 58 -27.22 -24.66 13.30
CA SER A 58 -27.91 -23.39 13.15
C SER A 58 -26.85 -22.30 13.18
N HIS A 59 -26.32 -21.93 12.01
CA HIS A 59 -25.67 -20.64 11.83
C HIS A 59 -26.78 -19.59 11.94
N SER A 60 -27.19 -19.28 13.17
CA SER A 60 -27.71 -17.94 13.41
C SER A 60 -26.56 -17.02 13.02
N GLN A 61 -26.69 -16.26 11.94
CA GLN A 61 -25.81 -15.11 11.71
C GLN A 61 -25.86 -14.31 13.00
N ARG A 62 -24.80 -14.41 13.82
CA ARG A 62 -24.67 -13.56 15.00
C ARG A 62 -24.61 -12.16 14.42
N ASP A 63 -25.55 -11.31 14.83
CA ASP A 63 -25.50 -9.91 14.47
C ASP A 63 -24.28 -9.30 15.16
N LEU A 64 -23.19 -9.13 14.41
CA LEU A 64 -21.92 -8.58 14.88
C LEU A 64 -21.87 -7.06 14.71
N THR A 65 -22.97 -6.41 14.30
CA THR A 65 -23.04 -4.96 14.13
C THR A 65 -22.71 -4.24 15.44
N SER A 66 -23.23 -4.74 16.56
CA SER A 66 -22.90 -4.19 17.89
C SER A 66 -21.41 -4.33 18.21
N ALA A 67 -20.81 -5.50 17.97
CA ALA A 67 -19.39 -5.73 18.27
C ALA A 67 -18.48 -4.86 17.40
N ARG A 68 -18.80 -4.73 16.10
CA ARG A 68 -18.09 -3.85 15.16
C ARG A 68 -18.12 -2.40 15.64
N GLU A 69 -19.27 -1.92 16.07
CA GLU A 69 -19.43 -0.55 16.56
C GLU A 69 -18.64 -0.33 17.87
N THR A 70 -18.76 -1.25 18.84
CA THR A 70 -17.97 -1.17 20.09
C THR A 70 -16.47 -1.11 19.80
N ILE A 71 -15.98 -2.01 18.94
CA ILE A 71 -14.55 -2.07 18.56
C ILE A 71 -14.15 -0.77 17.86
N TYR A 72 -14.94 -0.30 16.88
CA TYR A 72 -14.68 0.94 16.16
C TYR A 72 -14.58 2.14 17.11
N GLN A 73 -15.55 2.32 18.00
CA GLN A 73 -15.54 3.43 18.96
C GLN A 73 -14.30 3.38 19.86
N ALA A 74 -13.92 2.19 20.34
CA ALA A 74 -12.74 2.01 21.17
C ALA A 74 -11.43 2.33 20.43
N ILE A 75 -11.27 1.86 19.18
CA ILE A 75 -10.05 2.12 18.41
C ILE A 75 -9.98 3.54 17.85
N SER A 76 -11.11 4.18 17.60
CA SER A 76 -11.16 5.59 17.17
C SER A 76 -10.79 6.56 18.29
N ALA A 77 -10.97 6.16 19.55
CA ALA A 77 -10.52 6.92 20.72
C ALA A 77 -8.99 6.87 20.95
N ILE A 78 -8.25 6.00 20.23
CA ILE A 78 -6.81 5.88 20.36
C ILE A 78 -6.15 7.12 19.78
N ARG A 79 -5.32 7.79 20.60
CA ARG A 79 -4.46 8.86 20.12
C ARG A 79 -3.34 8.23 19.28
N MET A 80 -3.25 8.59 18.01
CA MET A 80 -2.37 7.93 17.05
C MET A 80 -1.00 8.61 16.95
N ILE A 81 0.00 7.82 16.56
CA ILE A 81 1.23 8.35 15.95
C ILE A 81 1.22 7.81 14.53
N ASP A 82 1.28 8.69 13.53
CA ASP A 82 1.36 8.28 12.13
C ASP A 82 2.81 7.94 11.78
N PRO A 83 3.16 6.67 11.49
CA PRO A 83 4.55 6.27 11.35
C PRO A 83 5.14 6.59 9.97
N HIS A 84 4.36 7.14 9.02
CA HIS A 84 4.90 7.55 7.72
C HIS A 84 4.03 8.61 7.01
N THR A 85 4.61 9.79 6.76
CA THR A 85 3.99 10.89 5.99
C THR A 85 5.02 11.63 5.13
N HIS A 86 4.52 12.50 4.24
CA HIS A 86 5.29 13.46 3.45
C HIS A 86 4.95 14.92 3.83
N ILE A 87 4.50 15.14 5.07
CA ILE A 87 4.14 16.46 5.57
C ILE A 87 5.38 17.38 5.59
N ASN A 88 5.24 18.59 5.07
CA ASN A 88 6.23 19.65 5.30
C ASN A 88 5.99 20.28 6.68
N PRO A 89 6.89 20.16 7.66
CA PRO A 89 6.65 20.65 9.02
C PRO A 89 6.51 22.18 9.12
N HIS A 90 6.98 22.93 8.12
CA HIS A 90 6.82 24.39 8.05
C HIS A 90 5.51 24.85 7.41
N ALA A 91 4.83 23.96 6.68
CA ALA A 91 3.52 24.20 6.09
C ALA A 91 2.65 22.93 6.16
N PRO A 92 2.37 22.42 7.37
CA PRO A 92 1.88 21.05 7.53
C PRO A 92 0.39 20.89 7.21
N ALA A 93 -0.38 21.97 7.35
CA ALA A 93 -1.79 22.03 6.97
C ALA A 93 -1.98 22.75 5.63
N SER A 94 -3.16 22.61 5.04
CA SER A 94 -3.57 23.34 3.84
C SER A 94 -3.86 24.80 4.15
N THR A 95 -3.66 25.65 3.15
CA THR A 95 -3.94 27.10 3.18
C THR A 95 -5.17 27.47 2.37
N THR A 96 -5.45 26.70 1.31
CA THR A 96 -6.68 26.81 0.52
C THR A 96 -7.19 25.42 0.14
N LEU A 97 -8.43 25.33 -0.36
CA LEU A 97 -8.97 24.08 -0.89
C LEU A 97 -8.18 23.54 -2.09
N ALA A 98 -7.37 24.38 -2.75
CA ALA A 98 -6.47 23.98 -3.82
C ALA A 98 -5.33 23.08 -3.33
N ASP A 99 -4.88 23.19 -2.08
CA ASP A 99 -3.88 22.28 -1.50
C ASP A 99 -4.43 20.86 -1.29
N ILE A 100 -5.76 20.75 -1.18
CA ILE A 100 -6.47 19.48 -1.03
C ILE A 100 -6.81 18.92 -2.41
N LEU A 101 -7.54 19.66 -3.24
CA LEU A 101 -7.97 19.21 -4.56
C LEU A 101 -6.84 19.15 -5.59
N GLY A 102 -5.84 20.02 -5.47
CA GLY A 102 -4.64 20.00 -6.32
C GLY A 102 -3.67 18.88 -5.98
N TYR A 103 -3.93 18.11 -4.93
CA TYR A 103 -3.14 16.93 -4.59
C TYR A 103 -3.37 15.81 -5.60
N HIS A 104 -2.31 15.03 -5.89
CA HIS A 104 -2.29 14.11 -7.03
C HIS A 104 -3.42 13.08 -7.03
N TYR A 105 -3.91 12.64 -5.86
CA TYR A 105 -5.05 11.71 -5.79
C TYR A 105 -6.30 12.19 -6.53
N TYR A 106 -6.53 13.50 -6.61
CA TYR A 106 -7.68 14.03 -7.34
C TYR A 106 -7.30 14.46 -8.74
N THR A 107 -6.16 15.13 -8.91
CA THR A 107 -5.73 15.59 -10.24
C THR A 107 -5.44 14.42 -11.17
N GLU A 108 -4.85 13.32 -10.69
CA GLU A 108 -4.58 12.13 -11.50
C GLU A 108 -5.86 11.40 -11.92
N LEU A 109 -6.85 11.32 -11.01
CA LEU A 109 -8.15 10.69 -11.30
C LEU A 109 -9.00 11.54 -12.23
N VAL A 110 -9.06 12.86 -12.01
CA VAL A 110 -9.76 13.80 -12.90
C VAL A 110 -9.10 13.82 -14.29
N HIS A 111 -7.77 13.77 -14.34
CA HIS A 111 -7.05 13.64 -15.60
C HIS A 111 -7.36 12.30 -16.29
N SER A 112 -7.31 11.19 -15.55
CA SER A 112 -7.66 9.86 -16.05
C SER A 112 -9.10 9.78 -16.54
N ALA A 113 -10.01 10.56 -15.96
CA ALA A 113 -11.41 10.66 -16.37
C ALA A 113 -11.64 11.56 -17.61
N GLY A 114 -10.59 12.17 -18.16
CA GLY A 114 -10.61 12.86 -19.45
C GLY A 114 -10.26 14.34 -19.42
N MET A 115 -10.01 14.95 -18.26
CA MET A 115 -9.57 16.34 -18.19
C MET A 115 -8.11 16.46 -18.66
N PRO A 116 -7.77 17.32 -19.63
CA PRO A 116 -6.39 17.46 -20.09
C PRO A 116 -5.46 17.98 -18.98
N ARG A 117 -4.24 17.42 -18.89
CA ARG A 117 -3.21 17.89 -17.94
C ARG A 117 -2.98 19.40 -18.02
N LEU A 118 -2.96 19.96 -19.24
CA LEU A 118 -2.73 21.39 -19.46
C LEU A 118 -3.83 22.29 -18.89
N GLU A 119 -5.04 21.76 -18.65
CA GLU A 119 -6.10 22.50 -17.98
C GLU A 119 -5.92 22.49 -16.46
N ILE A 120 -5.38 21.41 -15.90
CA ILE A 120 -5.10 21.27 -14.46
C ILE A 120 -3.84 22.06 -14.07
N GLU A 121 -2.79 21.95 -14.88
CA GLU A 121 -1.45 22.47 -14.59
C GLU A 121 -1.11 23.74 -15.39
N GLU A 122 -2.12 24.54 -15.71
CA GLU A 122 -1.90 25.80 -16.43
C GLU A 122 -0.94 26.69 -15.62
N PRO A 123 0.16 27.18 -16.23
CA PRO A 123 1.11 28.04 -15.52
C PRO A 123 0.43 29.28 -14.93
N ASN A 124 0.68 29.53 -13.64
CA ASN A 124 0.12 30.66 -12.88
C ASN A 124 -1.41 30.63 -12.69
N ILE A 125 -2.05 29.46 -12.83
CA ILE A 125 -3.45 29.29 -12.43
C ILE A 125 -3.63 29.65 -10.95
N GLY A 126 -4.64 30.47 -10.65
CA GLY A 126 -4.98 30.82 -9.26
C GLY A 126 -5.62 29.65 -8.51
N PRO A 127 -5.50 29.57 -7.17
CA PRO A 127 -6.00 28.44 -6.38
C PRO A 127 -7.51 28.22 -6.55
N GLN A 128 -8.31 29.30 -6.54
CA GLN A 128 -9.76 29.22 -6.73
C GLN A 128 -10.12 28.74 -8.15
N GLU A 129 -9.38 29.16 -9.17
CA GLU A 129 -9.61 28.74 -10.57
C GLU A 129 -9.23 27.25 -10.77
N LEU A 130 -8.15 26.79 -10.13
CA LEU A 130 -7.78 25.38 -10.12
C LEU A 130 -8.90 24.52 -9.50
N VAL A 131 -9.41 24.93 -8.33
CA VAL A 131 -10.54 24.25 -7.69
C VAL A 131 -11.76 24.25 -8.61
N ARG A 132 -12.12 25.40 -9.19
CA ARG A 132 -13.26 25.51 -10.12
C ARG A 132 -13.14 24.48 -11.26
N ARG A 133 -11.97 24.34 -11.87
CA ARG A 133 -11.74 23.37 -12.95
C ARG A 133 -11.90 21.94 -12.45
N LEU A 134 -11.25 21.59 -11.34
CA LEU A 134 -11.29 20.24 -10.80
C LEU A 134 -12.70 19.81 -10.40
N VAL A 135 -13.53 20.71 -9.86
CA VAL A 135 -14.94 20.44 -9.52
C VAL A 135 -15.72 19.92 -10.73
N PHE A 136 -15.48 20.41 -11.95
CA PHE A 136 -16.13 19.87 -13.16
C PHE A 136 -15.74 18.42 -13.46
N GLY A 137 -14.55 17.97 -13.01
CA GLY A 137 -14.10 16.60 -13.15
C GLY A 137 -14.52 15.67 -12.01
N LEU A 138 -14.94 16.20 -10.86
CA LEU A 138 -15.20 15.40 -9.65
C LEU A 138 -16.35 14.41 -9.80
N GLU A 139 -17.38 14.73 -10.60
CA GLU A 139 -18.52 13.82 -10.83
C GLU A 139 -18.06 12.44 -11.33
N ASN A 140 -17.05 12.43 -12.22
CA ASN A 140 -16.51 11.20 -12.83
C ASN A 140 -15.71 10.32 -11.86
N ILE A 141 -15.39 10.82 -10.67
CA ILE A 141 -14.60 10.10 -9.66
C ILE A 141 -15.37 9.90 -8.35
N SER A 142 -16.65 10.27 -8.32
CA SER A 142 -17.49 10.28 -7.11
C SER A 142 -17.67 8.90 -6.46
N ASN A 143 -17.42 7.82 -7.20
CA ASN A 143 -17.48 6.45 -6.71
C ASN A 143 -16.17 5.96 -6.04
N THR A 144 -15.09 6.74 -6.08
CA THR A 144 -13.76 6.31 -5.63
C THR A 144 -13.57 6.48 -4.13
N ALA A 145 -12.69 5.67 -3.53
CA ALA A 145 -12.31 5.82 -2.12
C ALA A 145 -11.69 7.21 -1.84
N ASN A 146 -10.91 7.74 -2.79
CA ASN A 146 -10.30 9.06 -2.72
C ASN A 146 -11.37 10.16 -2.60
N TYR A 147 -12.43 10.09 -3.40
CA TYR A 147 -13.55 11.03 -3.28
C TYR A 147 -14.29 10.89 -1.93
N GLY A 148 -14.43 9.66 -1.42
CA GLY A 148 -14.91 9.44 -0.05
C GLY A 148 -14.08 10.19 1.00
N TRP A 149 -12.75 10.12 0.90
CA TRP A 149 -11.86 10.87 1.79
C TRP A 149 -12.05 12.38 1.67
N LEU A 150 -12.27 12.90 0.46
CA LEU A 150 -12.55 14.33 0.23
C LEU A 150 -13.80 14.80 0.96
N ILE A 151 -14.90 14.05 0.81
CA ILE A 151 -16.17 14.40 1.44
C ILE A 151 -16.03 14.33 2.96
N ASP A 152 -15.48 13.24 3.50
CA ASP A 152 -15.26 13.09 4.94
C ASP A 152 -14.40 14.22 5.51
N LEU A 153 -13.34 14.62 4.80
CA LEU A 153 -12.48 15.74 5.15
C LEU A 153 -13.27 17.06 5.18
N CYS A 154 -13.98 17.37 4.10
CA CYS A 154 -14.73 18.62 3.98
C CYS A 154 -15.84 18.72 5.03
N GLN A 155 -16.54 17.63 5.31
CA GLN A 155 -17.57 17.57 6.35
C GLN A 155 -16.95 17.77 7.74
N THR A 156 -15.84 17.10 8.02
CA THR A 156 -15.19 17.12 9.33
C THR A 156 -14.54 18.47 9.66
N PHE A 157 -13.79 19.04 8.73
CA PHE A 157 -12.94 20.20 8.99
C PHE A 157 -13.57 21.53 8.56
N PHE A 158 -14.42 21.53 7.52
CA PHE A 158 -14.99 22.75 6.95
C PHE A 158 -16.49 22.90 7.21
N GLY A 159 -17.14 21.90 7.82
CA GLY A 159 -18.57 21.93 8.11
C GLY A 159 -19.42 21.84 6.85
N PHE A 160 -18.92 21.17 5.81
CA PHE A 160 -19.70 20.83 4.62
C PHE A 160 -20.83 19.89 5.03
N GLU A 161 -22.06 20.12 4.55
CA GLU A 161 -23.23 19.30 4.91
C GLU A 161 -23.70 18.38 3.78
N ASP A 162 -23.30 18.68 2.54
CA ASP A 162 -23.69 17.89 1.38
C ASP A 162 -22.85 16.59 1.26
N ASP A 163 -23.36 15.63 0.50
CA ASP A 163 -22.67 14.38 0.17
C ASP A 163 -21.86 14.47 -1.14
N GLN A 164 -21.97 15.59 -1.86
CA GLN A 164 -21.28 15.82 -3.14
C GLN A 164 -20.84 17.27 -3.33
N ILE A 165 -19.66 17.46 -3.90
CA ILE A 165 -19.16 18.77 -4.35
C ILE A 165 -19.57 18.95 -5.82
N THR A 166 -20.27 20.04 -6.09
CA THR A 166 -20.88 20.35 -7.38
C THR A 166 -20.55 21.78 -7.80
N SER A 167 -20.86 22.14 -9.05
CA SER A 167 -20.74 23.51 -9.55
C SER A 167 -21.53 24.55 -8.75
N ASN A 168 -22.54 24.13 -7.98
CA ASN A 168 -23.44 25.03 -7.26
C ASN A 168 -23.05 25.27 -5.80
N ASN A 169 -22.18 24.43 -5.21
CA ASN A 169 -21.83 24.51 -3.78
C ASN A 169 -20.32 24.69 -3.51
N TRP A 170 -19.45 24.46 -4.50
CA TRP A 170 -18.00 24.48 -4.28
C TRP A 170 -17.46 25.87 -3.87
N GLU A 171 -18.04 26.98 -4.35
CA GLU A 171 -17.58 28.33 -3.98
C GLU A 171 -17.80 28.59 -2.48
N ALA A 172 -18.98 28.24 -1.97
CA ALA A 172 -19.28 28.37 -0.55
C ALA A 172 -18.37 27.47 0.32
N LEU A 173 -18.06 26.26 -0.17
CA LEU A 173 -17.09 25.37 0.47
C LEU A 173 -15.68 25.97 0.45
N TYR A 174 -15.25 26.54 -0.67
CA TYR A 174 -13.93 27.18 -0.80
C TYR A 174 -13.79 28.32 0.22
N ASP A 175 -14.76 29.22 0.30
CA ASP A 175 -14.76 30.36 1.23
C ASP A 175 -14.76 29.90 2.70
N ALA A 176 -15.55 28.87 3.02
CA ALA A 176 -15.59 28.29 4.37
C ALA A 176 -14.26 27.63 4.74
N ALA A 177 -13.67 26.87 3.82
CA ALA A 177 -12.37 26.22 3.99
C ALA A 177 -11.26 27.25 4.20
N GLU A 178 -11.16 28.26 3.34
CA GLU A 178 -10.16 29.33 3.45
C GLU A 178 -10.29 30.10 4.76
N THR A 179 -11.52 30.40 5.19
CA THR A 179 -11.79 31.05 6.48
C THR A 179 -11.25 30.20 7.64
N LYS A 180 -11.47 28.87 7.63
CA LYS A 180 -10.96 27.96 8.66
C LYS A 180 -9.43 27.85 8.63
N MET A 181 -8.86 27.66 7.45
CA MET A 181 -7.42 27.49 7.24
C MET A 181 -6.61 28.75 7.59
N SER A 182 -7.22 29.94 7.51
CA SER A 182 -6.58 31.20 7.92
C SER A 182 -6.29 31.31 9.42
N SER A 183 -6.81 30.39 10.24
CA SER A 183 -6.56 30.36 11.67
C SER A 183 -5.06 30.14 11.97
N PRO A 184 -4.41 30.95 12.82
CA PRO A 184 -2.98 30.78 13.13
C PRO A 184 -2.66 29.46 13.83
N ASN A 185 -3.68 28.80 14.40
CA ASN A 185 -3.55 27.51 15.08
C ASN A 185 -4.18 26.36 14.28
N TRP A 186 -4.37 26.52 12.96
CA TRP A 186 -5.08 25.55 12.13
C TRP A 186 -4.47 24.14 12.20
N SER A 187 -3.14 24.03 12.07
CA SER A 187 -2.43 22.75 12.17
C SER A 187 -2.67 22.04 13.51
N GLN A 188 -2.67 22.78 14.63
CA GLN A 188 -2.94 22.20 15.95
C GLN A 188 -4.39 21.74 16.07
N GLN A 189 -5.34 22.51 15.54
CA GLN A 189 -6.76 22.13 15.52
C GLN A 189 -6.97 20.82 14.75
N ILE A 190 -6.29 20.64 13.60
CA ILE A 190 -6.37 19.39 12.84
C ILE A 190 -5.78 18.22 13.64
N LEU A 191 -4.61 18.38 14.25
CA LEU A 191 -3.99 17.33 15.08
C LEU A 191 -4.92 16.90 16.23
N ASP A 192 -5.48 17.88 16.93
CA ASP A 192 -6.40 17.64 18.05
C ASP A 192 -7.69 16.95 17.58
N GLN A 193 -8.31 17.45 16.52
CA GLN A 193 -9.55 16.89 15.96
C GLN A 193 -9.33 15.51 15.32
N SER A 194 -8.14 15.26 14.78
CA SER A 194 -7.75 13.95 14.23
C SER A 194 -7.33 12.94 15.31
N ASN A 195 -7.22 13.37 16.57
CA ASN A 195 -6.66 12.60 17.68
C ASN A 195 -5.26 12.06 17.36
N VAL A 196 -4.39 12.91 16.79
CA VAL A 196 -3.01 12.58 16.43
C VAL A 196 -2.05 13.25 17.42
N GLU A 197 -1.11 12.47 17.93
CA GLU A 197 -0.04 12.92 18.83
C GLU A 197 1.16 13.44 18.06
N ALA A 198 1.60 12.69 17.06
CA ALA A 198 2.76 12.99 16.24
C ALA A 198 2.64 12.34 14.87
N VAL A 199 3.38 12.86 13.91
CA VAL A 199 3.52 12.34 12.56
C VAL A 199 5.00 12.17 12.22
N PHE A 200 5.34 11.05 11.61
CA PHE A 200 6.67 10.84 11.04
C PHE A 200 6.74 11.56 9.70
N LEU A 201 7.80 12.31 9.51
CA LEU A 201 8.12 12.96 8.25
C LEU A 201 8.85 11.98 7.33
N THR A 202 9.14 12.42 6.10
CA THR A 202 10.08 11.76 5.19
C THR A 202 10.99 12.85 4.62
N ASN A 203 11.97 13.26 5.43
CA ASN A 203 12.82 14.41 5.14
C ASN A 203 13.86 14.04 4.09
N ASP A 204 14.12 14.96 3.17
CA ASP A 204 15.26 14.85 2.27
C ASP A 204 16.56 14.75 3.07
N PHE A 205 17.55 14.04 2.51
CA PHE A 205 18.78 13.75 3.24
C PHE A 205 19.54 14.99 3.65
N ASP A 206 19.33 16.16 3.04
CA ASP A 206 19.97 17.44 3.32
C ASP A 206 19.08 18.43 4.11
N ASP A 207 17.95 17.97 4.66
CA ASP A 207 17.15 18.78 5.57
C ASP A 207 17.96 19.15 6.83
N GLU A 208 17.85 20.41 7.26
CA GLU A 208 18.50 20.93 8.47
C GLU A 208 17.80 20.45 9.74
N LEU A 209 16.52 20.04 9.66
CA LEU A 209 15.71 19.55 10.78
C LEU A 209 15.50 20.60 11.89
N GLU A 210 15.51 21.88 11.51
CA GLU A 210 15.32 23.02 12.40
C GLU A 210 13.96 23.70 12.19
N GLY A 211 13.51 24.50 13.16
CA GLY A 211 12.31 25.33 12.99
C GLY A 211 10.96 24.62 13.15
N PHE A 212 10.96 23.40 13.69
CA PHE A 212 9.76 22.66 14.10
C PHE A 212 10.03 21.78 15.33
N ASP A 213 8.98 21.31 16.00
CA ASP A 213 9.10 20.38 17.13
C ASP A 213 9.24 18.95 16.63
N THR A 214 10.42 18.36 16.80
CA THR A 214 10.75 17.00 16.37
C THR A 214 10.07 15.90 17.19
N ASN A 215 9.35 16.25 18.27
CA ASN A 215 8.47 15.31 18.98
C ASN A 215 7.10 15.20 18.31
N THR A 216 6.63 16.26 17.67
CA THR A 216 5.36 16.30 16.94
C THR A 216 5.55 15.89 15.48
N TYR A 217 6.60 16.42 14.83
CA TYR A 217 6.98 16.10 13.46
C TYR A 217 8.30 15.33 13.48
N ILE A 218 8.21 14.02 13.61
CA ILE A 218 9.34 13.13 13.90
C ILE A 218 10.15 12.90 12.62
N PRO A 219 11.46 13.23 12.59
CA PRO A 219 12.25 13.05 11.38
C PRO A 219 12.42 11.59 10.95
N CYS A 220 12.44 11.36 9.64
CA CYS A 220 12.84 10.10 9.01
C CYS A 220 13.78 10.41 7.85
N LEU A 221 14.89 9.70 7.75
CA LEU A 221 15.85 9.90 6.66
C LEU A 221 15.34 9.24 5.37
N ARG A 222 14.94 10.06 4.38
CA ARG A 222 14.66 9.60 3.02
C ARG A 222 15.97 9.30 2.31
N THR A 223 16.09 8.11 1.72
CA THR A 223 17.37 7.63 1.15
C THR A 223 17.36 7.42 -0.37
N ASP A 224 16.23 7.62 -1.04
CA ASP A 224 16.06 7.39 -2.48
C ASP A 224 17.13 8.10 -3.33
N ASP A 225 17.37 9.39 -3.08
CA ASP A 225 18.35 10.18 -3.84
C ASP A 225 19.78 9.65 -3.64
N LEU A 226 20.12 9.24 -2.41
CA LEU A 226 21.44 8.71 -2.09
C LEU A 226 21.68 7.37 -2.77
N VAL A 227 20.66 6.52 -2.85
CA VAL A 227 20.77 5.19 -3.46
C VAL A 227 20.76 5.30 -4.98
N PHE A 228 19.80 6.00 -5.58
CA PHE A 228 19.53 5.91 -7.02
C PHE A 228 20.01 7.12 -7.83
N HIS A 229 20.43 8.22 -7.19
CA HIS A 229 20.64 9.49 -7.88
C HIS A 229 22.02 10.11 -7.67
N LEU A 230 23.01 9.38 -7.13
CA LEU A 230 24.40 9.87 -7.06
C LEU A 230 25.05 10.17 -8.41
N ALA A 231 24.51 9.66 -9.52
CA ALA A 231 24.93 10.04 -10.87
C ALA A 231 24.65 11.53 -11.19
N LYS A 232 23.66 12.12 -10.51
CA LYS A 232 23.28 13.52 -10.65
C LYS A 232 24.26 14.44 -9.89
N PRO A 233 24.92 15.42 -10.55
CA PRO A 233 25.85 16.33 -9.90
C PRO A 233 25.25 17.15 -8.75
N GLU A 234 23.98 17.52 -8.83
CA GLU A 234 23.28 18.25 -7.79
C GLU A 234 23.11 17.44 -6.50
N VAL A 235 22.84 16.13 -6.58
CA VAL A 235 22.74 15.26 -5.41
C VAL A 235 24.08 15.16 -4.70
N ARG A 236 25.18 14.99 -5.45
CA ARG A 236 26.54 14.97 -4.90
C ARG A 236 26.91 16.27 -4.20
N ARG A 237 26.59 17.43 -4.82
CA ARG A 237 26.85 18.75 -4.22
C ARG A 237 26.02 18.97 -2.94
N ARG A 238 24.75 18.57 -2.93
CA ARG A 238 23.90 18.60 -1.73
C ARG A 238 24.52 17.78 -0.61
N LEU A 239 24.94 16.55 -0.91
CA LEU A 239 25.57 15.65 0.06
C LEU A 239 26.90 16.22 0.61
N GLU A 240 27.79 16.74 -0.23
CA GLU A 240 29.02 17.40 0.22
C GLU A 240 28.73 18.60 1.12
N SER A 241 27.75 19.42 0.73
CA SER A 241 27.37 20.64 1.46
C SER A 241 26.80 20.32 2.84
N CYS A 242 25.83 19.41 2.94
CA CYS A 242 25.16 19.11 4.21
C CYS A 242 25.98 18.19 5.12
N SER A 243 26.85 17.34 4.57
CA SER A 243 27.73 16.48 5.38
C SER A 243 29.02 17.16 5.83
N GLY A 244 29.45 18.22 5.13
CA GLY A 244 30.78 18.82 5.33
C GLY A 244 31.94 17.92 4.90
N VAL A 245 31.67 16.78 4.29
CA VAL A 245 32.68 15.82 3.81
C VAL A 245 32.88 16.00 2.31
N SER A 246 34.12 16.25 1.89
CA SER A 246 34.45 16.33 0.45
C SER A 246 34.50 14.93 -0.17
N LEU A 247 33.71 14.73 -1.23
CA LEU A 247 33.66 13.47 -1.98
C LEU A 247 34.82 13.40 -2.97
N ASN A 248 35.98 12.95 -2.46
CA ASN A 248 37.23 12.89 -3.23
C ASN A 248 37.35 11.68 -4.18
N GLY A 249 36.25 10.97 -4.41
CA GLY A 249 36.20 9.75 -5.24
C GLY A 249 36.59 8.46 -4.52
N SER A 250 36.90 8.51 -3.22
CA SER A 250 37.11 7.31 -2.40
C SER A 250 35.81 6.82 -1.76
N LEU A 251 35.71 5.50 -1.56
CA LEU A 251 34.60 4.91 -0.81
C LEU A 251 34.56 5.37 0.65
N SER A 252 35.72 5.66 1.27
CA SER A 252 35.75 6.20 2.63
C SER A 252 35.05 7.55 2.70
N SER A 253 35.32 8.47 1.76
CA SER A 253 34.64 9.77 1.74
C SER A 253 33.13 9.66 1.58
N LEU A 254 32.65 8.70 0.78
CA LEU A 254 31.22 8.44 0.63
C LEU A 254 30.61 7.85 1.91
N ARG A 255 31.27 6.85 2.52
CA ARG A 255 30.83 6.27 3.79
C ARG A 255 30.78 7.30 4.92
N ASP A 256 31.79 8.16 5.01
CA ASP A 256 31.86 9.22 6.01
C ASP A 256 30.73 10.25 5.81
N ALA A 257 30.46 10.65 4.57
CA ALA A 257 29.34 11.54 4.25
C ALA A 257 27.99 10.93 4.62
N LEU A 258 27.76 9.64 4.29
CA LEU A 258 26.53 8.93 4.64
C LEU A 258 26.38 8.77 6.16
N ARG A 259 27.45 8.40 6.87
CA ARG A 259 27.45 8.32 8.33
C ARG A 259 27.10 9.65 8.97
N GLN A 260 27.69 10.75 8.47
CA GLN A 260 27.41 12.07 9.02
C GLN A 260 25.92 12.41 8.94
N ARG A 261 25.22 11.99 7.86
CA ARG A 261 23.77 12.19 7.77
C ARG A 261 23.01 11.40 8.84
N PHE A 262 23.43 10.19 9.19
CA PHE A 262 22.86 9.47 10.33
C PHE A 262 23.10 10.18 11.66
N GLU A 263 24.32 10.70 11.88
CA GLU A 263 24.65 11.49 13.08
C GLU A 263 23.75 12.72 13.20
N HIS A 264 23.58 13.46 12.11
CA HIS A 264 22.69 14.63 12.04
C HIS A 264 21.24 14.26 12.38
N PHE A 265 20.69 13.26 11.68
CA PHE A 265 19.30 12.86 11.86
C PHE A 265 19.01 12.32 13.27
N VAL A 266 19.90 11.47 13.80
CA VAL A 266 19.73 10.91 15.16
C VAL A 266 19.86 11.99 16.23
N ALA A 267 20.78 12.96 16.05
CA ALA A 267 20.91 14.11 16.95
C ALA A 267 19.63 14.96 17.02
N HIS A 268 18.85 14.99 15.93
CA HIS A 268 17.56 15.69 15.84
C HIS A 268 16.34 14.80 16.12
N GLY A 269 16.57 13.58 16.64
CA GLY A 269 15.49 12.72 17.11
C GLY A 269 14.85 11.84 16.02
N ALA A 270 15.51 11.64 14.89
CA ALA A 270 15.04 10.72 13.86
C ALA A 270 14.84 9.30 14.40
N ARG A 271 13.83 8.61 13.87
CA ARG A 271 13.43 7.28 14.37
C ARG A 271 13.32 6.20 13.29
N ALA A 272 13.61 6.53 12.03
CA ALA A 272 13.65 5.59 10.93
C ALA A 272 14.48 6.12 9.75
N CYS A 273 14.81 5.23 8.83
CA CYS A 273 15.11 5.54 7.43
C CYS A 273 13.98 5.01 6.54
N ALA A 274 13.77 5.60 5.37
CA ALA A 274 12.78 5.16 4.41
C ALA A 274 13.31 5.20 2.97
N ILE A 275 12.79 4.29 2.12
CA ILE A 275 13.12 4.23 0.70
C ILE A 275 12.00 3.59 -0.12
N SER A 276 11.76 4.11 -1.32
CA SER A 276 10.98 3.41 -2.35
C SER A 276 11.89 2.66 -3.31
N LEU A 277 11.57 1.39 -3.59
CA LEU A 277 12.41 0.49 -4.36
C LEU A 277 11.70 0.02 -5.63
N PRO A 278 12.38 0.01 -6.80
CA PRO A 278 11.80 -0.55 -8.01
C PRO A 278 11.70 -2.08 -7.92
N PRO A 279 10.79 -2.70 -8.69
CA PRO A 279 10.58 -4.15 -8.62
C PRO A 279 11.81 -4.97 -9.04
N THR A 280 12.73 -4.35 -9.80
CA THR A 280 14.00 -4.94 -10.25
C THR A 280 15.12 -4.83 -9.22
N PHE A 281 14.95 -4.09 -8.13
CA PHE A 281 16.02 -3.91 -7.15
C PHE A 281 16.21 -5.18 -6.32
N ALA A 282 17.42 -5.73 -6.35
CA ALA A 282 17.84 -6.88 -5.56
C ALA A 282 19.07 -6.49 -4.71
N PRO A 283 18.93 -6.24 -3.41
CA PRO A 283 20.05 -5.85 -2.57
C PRO A 283 21.01 -7.02 -2.35
N THR A 284 22.29 -6.80 -2.66
CA THR A 284 23.38 -7.74 -2.42
C THR A 284 24.61 -6.99 -1.90
N HIS A 285 25.52 -7.72 -1.24
CA HIS A 285 26.76 -7.16 -0.76
C HIS A 285 27.74 -6.94 -1.92
N ILE A 286 28.21 -5.71 -2.10
CA ILE A 286 29.19 -5.32 -3.12
C ILE A 286 30.57 -5.15 -2.47
N SER A 287 31.59 -5.76 -3.08
CA SER A 287 32.97 -5.60 -2.59
C SER A 287 33.50 -4.17 -2.78
N ASP A 288 34.42 -3.74 -1.91
CA ASP A 288 35.03 -2.40 -2.01
C ASP A 288 35.73 -2.17 -3.37
N ALA A 289 36.27 -3.21 -4.00
CA ALA A 289 36.90 -3.09 -5.32
C ALA A 289 35.86 -2.78 -6.42
N GLU A 290 34.74 -3.50 -6.43
CA GLU A 290 33.65 -3.29 -7.40
C GLU A 290 32.96 -1.95 -7.18
N ALA A 291 32.67 -1.61 -5.92
CA ALA A 291 32.07 -0.33 -5.56
C ALA A 291 32.97 0.86 -5.93
N ALA A 292 34.30 0.75 -5.73
CA ALA A 292 35.22 1.81 -6.12
C ALA A 292 35.26 2.02 -7.64
N ALA A 293 35.22 0.93 -8.41
CA ALA A 293 35.15 1.01 -9.87
C ALA A 293 33.82 1.62 -10.35
N ALA A 294 32.70 1.24 -9.74
CA ALA A 294 31.39 1.81 -10.02
C ALA A 294 31.32 3.31 -9.68
N LEU A 295 31.85 3.70 -8.52
CA LEU A 295 31.93 5.10 -8.10
C LEU A 295 32.77 5.93 -9.08
N ASP A 296 33.94 5.45 -9.48
CA ASP A 296 34.80 6.13 -10.46
C ASP A 296 34.08 6.34 -11.81
N GLN A 297 33.34 5.34 -12.30
CA GLN A 297 32.53 5.46 -13.50
C GLN A 297 31.42 6.52 -13.35
N VAL A 298 30.70 6.49 -12.23
CA VAL A 298 29.60 7.42 -11.94
C VAL A 298 30.09 8.86 -11.81
N LEU A 299 31.25 9.08 -11.19
CA LEU A 299 31.84 10.41 -11.05
C LEU A 299 32.35 10.95 -12.38
N LYS A 300 32.91 10.09 -13.25
CA LYS A 300 33.41 10.49 -14.57
C LYS A 300 32.30 10.78 -15.57
N ASN A 301 31.28 9.92 -15.62
CA ASN A 301 30.28 9.93 -16.69
C ASN A 301 28.93 10.52 -16.27
N GLY A 302 28.67 10.67 -14.97
CA GLY A 302 27.42 11.20 -14.45
C GLY A 302 26.21 10.42 -14.97
N LEU A 303 25.22 11.13 -15.52
CA LEU A 303 24.02 10.53 -16.12
C LEU A 303 24.28 9.64 -17.34
N ASN A 304 25.46 9.75 -17.98
CA ASN A 304 25.85 8.90 -19.11
C ASN A 304 26.55 7.61 -18.66
N SER A 305 26.55 7.32 -17.36
CA SER A 305 27.12 6.08 -16.83
C SER A 305 26.34 4.86 -17.33
N ASN A 306 27.03 3.74 -17.52
CA ASN A 306 26.37 2.50 -17.88
C ASN A 306 25.47 2.01 -16.71
N ALA A 307 24.37 1.34 -17.05
CA ALA A 307 23.36 0.91 -16.07
C ALA A 307 23.93 -0.01 -14.98
N SER A 308 24.84 -0.93 -15.34
CA SER A 308 25.45 -1.87 -14.39
C SER A 308 26.29 -1.17 -13.31
N SER A 309 27.04 -0.11 -13.65
CA SER A 309 27.78 0.68 -12.67
C SER A 309 26.86 1.47 -11.75
N VAL A 310 25.76 2.02 -12.28
CA VAL A 310 24.75 2.72 -11.46
C VAL A 310 24.07 1.75 -10.50
N GLU A 311 23.70 0.56 -10.96
CA GLU A 311 23.10 -0.50 -10.15
C GLU A 311 24.05 -0.99 -9.06
N THR A 312 25.31 -1.27 -9.41
CA THR A 312 26.36 -1.68 -8.46
C THR A 312 26.55 -0.63 -7.37
N LEU A 313 26.61 0.66 -7.74
CA LEU A 313 26.73 1.74 -6.77
C LEU A 313 25.46 1.86 -5.90
N SER A 314 24.27 1.67 -6.48
CA SER A 314 23.00 1.69 -5.75
C SER A 314 22.96 0.59 -4.70
N GLN A 315 23.34 -0.65 -5.06
CA GLN A 315 23.44 -1.78 -4.13
C GLN A 315 24.45 -1.50 -3.02
N PHE A 316 25.63 -0.96 -3.35
CA PHE A 316 26.64 -0.59 -2.37
C PHE A 316 26.14 0.46 -1.37
N VAL A 317 25.51 1.55 -1.85
CA VAL A 317 24.99 2.60 -0.98
C VAL A 317 23.86 2.06 -0.11
N PHE A 318 22.91 1.33 -0.70
CA PHE A 318 21.82 0.71 0.05
C PHE A 318 22.32 -0.22 1.16
N TRP A 319 23.31 -1.07 0.86
CA TRP A 319 23.93 -1.97 1.84
C TRP A 319 24.64 -1.19 2.95
N THR A 320 25.32 -0.10 2.60
CA THR A 320 25.97 0.81 3.56
C THR A 320 24.93 1.48 4.47
N LEU A 321 23.78 1.89 3.94
CA LEU A 321 22.68 2.45 4.72
C LEU A 321 22.10 1.42 5.69
N ALA A 322 21.97 0.15 5.29
CA ALA A 322 21.55 -0.93 6.19
C ALA A 322 22.57 -1.19 7.32
N GLN A 323 23.88 -1.11 7.02
CA GLN A 323 24.93 -1.15 8.06
C GLN A 323 24.79 0.02 9.05
N LEU A 324 24.53 1.23 8.56
CA LEU A 324 24.31 2.40 9.40
C LEU A 324 23.02 2.27 10.22
N CYS A 325 21.93 1.76 9.65
CA CYS A 325 20.71 1.44 10.40
C CYS A 325 20.99 0.48 11.56
N SER A 326 21.86 -0.52 11.35
CA SER A 326 22.29 -1.44 12.41
C SER A 326 23.08 -0.70 13.51
N GLN A 327 24.05 0.13 13.13
CA GLN A 327 24.91 0.89 14.07
C GLN A 327 24.12 1.90 14.90
N PHE A 328 23.21 2.63 14.27
CA PHE A 328 22.39 3.68 14.88
C PHE A 328 21.07 3.14 15.43
N ARG A 329 20.79 1.83 15.30
CA ARG A 329 19.58 1.14 15.76
C ARG A 329 18.30 1.79 15.22
N LEU A 330 18.31 2.16 13.94
CA LEU A 330 17.14 2.66 13.23
C LEU A 330 16.48 1.52 12.44
N PRO A 331 15.14 1.42 12.45
CA PRO A 331 14.43 0.65 11.44
C PRO A 331 14.63 1.27 10.05
N PHE A 332 14.55 0.43 9.02
CA PHE A 332 14.66 0.84 7.63
C PHE A 332 13.40 0.43 6.86
N ASP A 333 12.52 1.40 6.62
CA ASP A 333 11.24 1.22 5.95
C ASP A 333 11.46 0.99 4.45
N LEU A 334 10.91 -0.10 3.92
CA LEU A 334 11.06 -0.51 2.52
C LEU A 334 9.69 -0.47 1.83
N MET A 335 9.53 0.47 0.90
CA MET A 335 8.34 0.60 0.05
C MET A 335 8.64 -0.03 -1.31
N ILE A 336 8.23 -1.28 -1.51
CA ILE A 336 8.71 -2.14 -2.62
C ILE A 336 7.71 -2.19 -3.77
N GLY A 337 8.19 -1.88 -4.98
CA GLY A 337 7.52 -2.23 -6.24
C GLY A 337 7.22 -1.08 -7.20
N VAL A 338 7.68 0.15 -6.95
CA VAL A 338 7.32 1.31 -7.79
C VAL A 338 8.20 1.44 -9.04
N ASN A 339 7.58 1.68 -10.19
CA ASN A 339 8.24 2.16 -11.40
C ASN A 339 7.90 3.64 -11.59
N ARG A 340 8.94 4.49 -11.60
CA ARG A 340 8.77 5.93 -11.78
C ARG A 340 8.54 6.28 -13.26
N GLY A 341 7.66 7.24 -13.53
CA GLY A 341 7.47 7.80 -14.89
C GLY A 341 6.91 6.83 -15.93
N VAL A 342 6.10 5.85 -15.53
CA VAL A 342 5.45 4.90 -16.46
C VAL A 342 4.44 5.61 -17.37
N TYR A 343 3.81 6.68 -16.88
CA TYR A 343 2.96 7.56 -17.66
C TYR A 343 3.56 8.97 -17.75
N PRO A 344 4.51 9.23 -18.68
CA PRO A 344 5.22 10.51 -18.76
C PRO A 344 4.33 11.73 -19.04
N ALA A 345 3.15 11.51 -19.65
CA ALA A 345 2.20 12.57 -19.94
C ALA A 345 1.21 12.83 -18.78
N GLY A 346 1.34 12.10 -17.66
CA GLY A 346 0.53 12.31 -16.47
C GLY A 346 0.81 13.65 -15.78
N VAL A 347 -0.07 13.98 -14.84
CA VAL A 347 0.06 15.13 -13.94
C VAL A 347 1.25 14.96 -12.99
N PHE A 348 1.72 16.05 -12.38
CA PHE A 348 2.73 16.07 -11.33
C PHE A 348 2.38 15.05 -10.24
N GLN A 349 3.35 14.20 -9.90
CA GLN A 349 3.23 13.07 -8.96
C GLN A 349 2.23 11.95 -9.35
N GLY A 350 1.50 12.08 -10.46
CA GLY A 350 0.55 11.09 -10.99
C GLY A 350 1.07 10.34 -12.22
N GLN A 351 2.37 10.01 -12.25
CA GLN A 351 3.04 9.39 -13.41
C GLN A 351 3.59 7.99 -13.13
N ASP A 352 3.67 7.61 -11.86
CA ASP A 352 4.31 6.38 -11.42
C ASP A 352 3.29 5.24 -11.46
N LEU A 353 3.75 4.02 -11.73
CA LEU A 353 2.94 2.79 -11.65
C LEU A 353 3.83 1.67 -11.12
N TYR A 354 3.49 0.42 -11.41
CA TYR A 354 4.24 -0.74 -10.92
C TYR A 354 4.17 -1.91 -11.88
N ASP A 355 5.22 -2.73 -11.85
CA ASP A 355 5.22 -4.09 -12.34
C ASP A 355 5.05 -5.05 -11.17
N SER A 356 3.98 -5.86 -11.17
CA SER A 356 3.68 -6.79 -10.08
C SER A 356 4.63 -8.00 -10.03
N ARG A 357 5.51 -8.17 -11.01
CA ARG A 357 6.51 -9.25 -11.09
C ARG A 357 7.71 -8.98 -10.18
N VAL A 358 7.44 -8.89 -8.88
CA VAL A 358 8.43 -8.69 -7.82
C VAL A 358 8.22 -9.74 -6.73
N SER A 359 9.31 -10.22 -6.15
CA SER A 359 9.28 -11.12 -5.00
C SER A 359 10.29 -10.68 -3.93
N LEU A 360 9.89 -10.86 -2.66
CA LEU A 360 10.72 -10.63 -1.48
C LEU A 360 11.92 -11.58 -1.40
N ILE A 361 11.96 -12.66 -2.20
CA ILE A 361 13.14 -13.55 -2.27
C ILE A 361 14.40 -12.82 -2.75
N GLN A 362 14.22 -11.73 -3.50
CA GLN A 362 15.31 -10.86 -3.95
C GLN A 362 15.97 -10.13 -2.77
N TYR A 363 15.29 -10.01 -1.63
CA TYR A 363 15.75 -9.35 -0.41
C TYR A 363 16.32 -10.33 0.63
N ARG A 364 16.40 -11.62 0.32
CA ARG A 364 16.86 -12.66 1.26
C ARG A 364 18.25 -12.35 1.85
N GLU A 365 19.17 -11.82 1.05
CA GLU A 365 20.54 -11.52 1.50
C GLU A 365 20.55 -10.39 2.52
N LEU A 366 19.77 -9.33 2.27
CA LEU A 366 19.57 -8.22 3.20
C LEU A 366 18.99 -8.73 4.54
N PHE A 367 17.89 -9.48 4.49
CA PHE A 367 17.22 -9.91 5.72
C PHE A 367 18.09 -10.86 6.56
N ASN A 368 18.91 -11.70 5.93
CA ASN A 368 19.85 -12.56 6.64
C ASN A 368 21.06 -11.80 7.20
N ALA A 369 21.60 -10.82 6.45
CA ALA A 369 22.80 -10.10 6.86
C ALA A 369 22.56 -9.11 8.02
N PHE A 370 21.34 -8.60 8.16
CA PHE A 370 21.00 -7.57 9.17
C PHE A 370 19.91 -8.01 10.15
N PRO A 371 20.17 -9.04 11.00
CA PRO A 371 19.16 -9.55 11.94
C PRO A 371 18.76 -8.54 13.03
N SER A 372 19.62 -7.55 13.31
CA SER A 372 19.38 -6.47 14.29
C SER A 372 18.52 -5.34 13.74
N VAL A 373 18.59 -5.06 12.44
CA VAL A 373 17.79 -4.01 11.79
C VAL A 373 16.35 -4.49 11.69
N LYS A 374 15.38 -3.61 11.90
CA LYS A 374 13.97 -3.90 11.66
C LYS A 374 13.60 -3.33 10.29
N PHE A 375 12.95 -4.13 9.45
CA PHE A 375 12.48 -3.74 8.13
C PHE A 375 10.95 -3.74 8.12
N PRO A 376 10.30 -2.59 8.41
CA PRO A 376 8.91 -2.35 8.06
C PRO A 376 8.75 -2.33 6.54
N VAL A 377 8.04 -3.31 5.99
CA VAL A 377 7.87 -3.50 4.56
C VAL A 377 6.45 -3.20 4.14
N SER A 378 6.33 -2.33 3.15
CA SER A 378 5.10 -2.07 2.40
C SER A 378 5.27 -2.57 0.97
N VAL A 379 4.30 -3.34 0.47
CA VAL A 379 4.30 -3.81 -0.92
C VAL A 379 3.25 -3.06 -1.72
N LEU A 380 3.61 -2.62 -2.94
CA LEU A 380 2.72 -1.83 -3.78
C LEU A 380 1.59 -2.67 -4.40
N ALA A 381 1.92 -3.88 -4.84
CA ALA A 381 0.99 -4.81 -5.43
C ALA A 381 0.42 -5.76 -4.36
N SER A 382 -0.91 -5.75 -4.19
CA SER A 382 -1.58 -6.60 -3.20
C SER A 382 -1.33 -8.10 -3.43
N VAL A 383 -1.00 -8.54 -4.65
CA VAL A 383 -0.59 -9.94 -4.92
C VAL A 383 0.67 -10.36 -4.14
N THR A 384 1.57 -9.41 -3.85
CA THR A 384 2.79 -9.65 -3.06
C THR A 384 2.52 -9.67 -1.55
N ASN A 385 1.31 -9.32 -1.10
CA ASN A 385 0.97 -9.33 0.32
C ASN A 385 1.06 -10.72 0.96
N GLN A 386 0.67 -11.78 0.24
CA GLN A 386 0.78 -13.15 0.76
C GLN A 386 2.25 -13.52 1.03
N GLU A 387 3.16 -13.08 0.17
CA GLU A 387 4.59 -13.27 0.39
C GLU A 387 5.06 -12.43 1.58
N LEU A 388 4.65 -11.17 1.69
CA LEU A 388 4.96 -10.32 2.84
C LEU A 388 4.48 -10.93 4.17
N VAL A 389 3.30 -11.54 4.20
CA VAL A 389 2.80 -12.31 5.35
C VAL A 389 3.76 -13.45 5.69
N SER A 390 4.17 -14.24 4.70
CA SER A 390 5.07 -15.39 4.88
C SER A 390 6.46 -14.96 5.38
N TYR A 391 7.02 -13.88 4.84
CA TYR A 391 8.32 -13.36 5.30
C TYR A 391 8.21 -12.75 6.70
N SER A 392 7.11 -12.06 7.01
CA SER A 392 6.85 -11.53 8.34
C SER A 392 6.49 -12.61 9.36
N TRP A 393 6.06 -13.79 8.93
CA TRP A 393 5.93 -14.97 9.77
C TRP A 393 7.32 -15.52 10.12
N ILE A 394 8.21 -15.70 9.14
CA ILE A 394 9.49 -16.39 9.32
C ILE A 394 10.62 -15.49 9.82
N PHE A 395 10.92 -14.37 9.14
CA PHE A 395 12.08 -13.53 9.44
C PHE A 395 11.83 -12.63 10.65
N PRO A 396 12.60 -12.70 11.76
CA PRO A 396 12.36 -11.89 12.96
C PRO A 396 12.46 -10.36 12.75
N ASN A 397 13.12 -9.94 11.68
CA ASN A 397 13.36 -8.55 11.30
C ASN A 397 12.45 -8.03 10.17
N VAL A 398 11.57 -8.85 9.58
CA VAL A 398 10.59 -8.37 8.58
C VAL A 398 9.25 -8.10 9.26
N ILE A 399 8.70 -6.91 9.08
CA ILE A 399 7.47 -6.40 9.73
C ILE A 399 6.52 -5.95 8.62
N THR A 400 5.23 -6.27 8.72
CA THR A 400 4.25 -5.72 7.79
C THR A 400 4.00 -4.25 8.12
N ASN A 401 4.07 -3.36 7.13
CA ASN A 401 3.87 -1.93 7.32
C ASN A 401 2.74 -1.39 6.43
N GLY A 402 1.62 -1.01 7.03
CA GLY A 402 0.52 -0.29 6.37
C GLY A 402 0.03 -0.89 5.05
N HIS A 403 -0.62 -0.06 4.24
CA HIS A 403 -1.18 -0.43 2.94
C HIS A 403 -0.86 0.69 1.95
N TRP A 404 0.05 0.42 1.00
CA TRP A 404 0.70 1.48 0.26
C TRP A 404 -0.01 1.82 -1.06
N TRP A 405 -0.25 3.12 -1.27
CA TRP A 405 -0.62 3.72 -2.54
C TRP A 405 -1.77 3.01 -3.27
N TYR A 406 -1.53 2.28 -4.36
CA TYR A 406 -2.60 1.58 -5.11
C TYR A 406 -3.28 0.44 -4.33
N SER A 407 -2.59 -0.14 -3.35
CA SER A 407 -3.18 -1.12 -2.42
C SER A 407 -3.92 -0.46 -1.25
N ASN A 408 -3.91 0.89 -1.16
CA ASN A 408 -4.59 1.66 -0.13
C ASN A 408 -6.08 1.92 -0.47
N THR A 409 -6.81 0.86 -0.80
CA THR A 409 -8.25 0.91 -1.07
C THR A 409 -8.99 -0.15 -0.25
N PRO A 410 -10.28 0.06 0.08
CA PRO A 410 -10.97 -0.77 1.07
C PRO A 410 -10.93 -2.29 0.78
N SER A 411 -11.10 -2.69 -0.48
CA SER A 411 -11.12 -4.10 -0.88
C SER A 411 -9.77 -4.78 -0.69
N PHE A 412 -8.67 -4.12 -1.08
CA PHE A 412 -7.32 -4.66 -0.88
C PHE A 412 -6.90 -4.61 0.59
N ILE A 413 -7.22 -3.53 1.31
CA ILE A 413 -6.94 -3.44 2.76
C ILE A 413 -7.65 -4.57 3.49
N GLN A 414 -8.94 -4.80 3.25
CA GLN A 414 -9.69 -5.85 3.94
C GLN A 414 -9.08 -7.24 3.70
N ARG A 415 -8.75 -7.55 2.44
CA ARG A 415 -8.10 -8.81 2.05
C ARG A 415 -6.74 -8.96 2.73
N ASP A 416 -5.91 -7.94 2.63
CA ASP A 416 -4.52 -8.01 3.07
C ASP A 416 -4.41 -8.01 4.59
N LEU A 417 -5.24 -7.20 5.26
CA LEU A 417 -5.34 -7.12 6.72
C LEU A 417 -5.79 -8.46 7.33
N THR A 418 -6.80 -9.10 6.72
CA THR A 418 -7.28 -10.42 7.14
C THR A 418 -6.12 -11.43 7.20
N ALA A 419 -5.40 -11.59 6.09
CA ALA A 419 -4.27 -12.52 6.00
C ALA A 419 -3.13 -12.19 6.98
N ARG A 420 -2.91 -10.91 7.26
CA ARG A 420 -1.88 -10.48 8.23
C ARG A 420 -2.27 -10.79 9.66
N LEU A 421 -3.50 -10.48 10.07
CA LEU A 421 -3.95 -10.66 11.46
C LEU A 421 -4.04 -12.14 11.86
N GLU A 422 -4.31 -13.05 10.92
CA GLU A 422 -4.39 -14.48 11.20
C GLU A 422 -3.03 -15.18 11.32
N ALA A 423 -2.01 -14.72 10.57
CA ALA A 423 -0.75 -15.44 10.41
C ALA A 423 0.49 -14.72 11.00
N VAL A 424 0.58 -13.40 10.88
CA VAL A 424 1.76 -12.65 11.33
C VAL A 424 1.70 -12.45 12.85
N PRO A 425 2.80 -12.63 13.60
CA PRO A 425 2.81 -12.35 15.03
C PRO A 425 2.29 -10.93 15.34
N ARG A 426 1.35 -10.79 16.29
CA ARG A 426 0.69 -9.51 16.62
C ARG A 426 1.65 -8.35 16.95
N SER A 427 2.89 -8.63 17.32
CA SER A 427 3.93 -7.64 17.58
C SER A 427 4.63 -7.10 16.32
N LYS A 428 4.46 -7.73 15.16
CA LYS A 428 5.19 -7.45 13.92
C LYS A 428 4.28 -6.87 12.84
N GLN A 429 3.29 -6.09 13.26
CA GLN A 429 2.29 -5.51 12.37
C GLN A 429 2.10 -4.03 12.69
N ILE A 430 2.51 -3.15 11.80
CA ILE A 430 2.11 -1.74 11.81
C ILE A 430 0.87 -1.66 10.93
N GLY A 431 -0.26 -1.33 11.54
CA GLY A 431 -1.57 -1.41 10.87
C GLY A 431 -1.71 -0.49 9.69
N TYR A 432 -1.33 0.78 9.88
CA TYR A 432 -1.59 1.82 8.90
C TYR A 432 -0.68 3.04 9.09
N TYR A 433 -0.49 3.78 8.00
CA TYR A 433 0.11 5.11 7.95
C TYR A 433 -0.62 5.91 6.87
N SER A 434 -0.68 7.24 6.99
CA SER A 434 -1.49 8.03 6.06
C SER A 434 -0.83 8.27 4.72
N ASP A 435 0.51 8.34 4.67
CA ASP A 435 1.24 8.77 3.48
C ASP A 435 0.79 10.18 3.01
N ALA A 436 0.34 11.01 3.95
CA ALA A 436 -0.26 12.31 3.67
C ALA A 436 0.80 13.39 3.39
N TYR A 437 0.46 14.32 2.50
CA TYR A 437 1.25 15.54 2.26
C TYR A 437 0.74 16.74 3.07
N LYS A 438 -0.51 16.67 3.54
CA LYS A 438 -1.20 17.67 4.36
C LYS A 438 -1.97 17.00 5.49
N LEU A 439 -1.96 17.61 6.67
CA LEU A 439 -2.54 17.06 7.90
C LEU A 439 -4.01 16.66 7.76
N GLU A 440 -4.79 17.39 6.96
CA GLU A 440 -6.21 17.13 6.75
C GLU A 440 -6.50 15.74 6.15
N PHE A 441 -5.55 15.12 5.44
CA PHE A 441 -5.70 13.78 4.88
C PHE A 441 -5.45 12.66 5.88
N VAL A 442 -4.85 12.94 7.04
CA VAL A 442 -4.51 11.92 8.02
C VAL A 442 -5.79 11.24 8.53
N LEU A 443 -6.73 12.03 9.04
CA LEU A 443 -7.97 11.52 9.63
C LEU A 443 -8.82 10.67 8.67
N PRO A 444 -9.25 11.13 7.48
CA PRO A 444 -10.15 10.35 6.62
C PRO A 444 -9.54 9.00 6.20
N LYS A 445 -8.22 8.97 5.95
CA LYS A 445 -7.51 7.73 5.61
C LYS A 445 -7.43 6.76 6.80
N PHE A 446 -7.07 7.27 7.98
CA PHE A 446 -7.07 6.45 9.21
C PHE A 446 -8.48 5.96 9.55
N ASP A 447 -9.51 6.78 9.37
CA ASP A 447 -10.89 6.41 9.66
C ASP A 447 -11.39 5.29 8.75
N MET A 448 -11.10 5.38 7.45
CA MET A 448 -11.32 4.28 6.50
C MET A 448 -10.67 2.99 7.01
N TYR A 449 -9.39 3.03 7.40
CA TYR A 449 -8.70 1.86 7.93
C TYR A 449 -9.34 1.34 9.22
N ARG A 450 -9.69 2.20 10.18
CA ARG A 450 -10.35 1.82 11.44
C ARG A 450 -11.68 1.10 11.19
N ARG A 451 -12.49 1.57 10.23
CA ARG A 451 -13.76 0.91 9.86
C ARG A 451 -13.58 -0.48 9.25
N ILE A 452 -12.47 -0.70 8.53
CA ILE A 452 -12.12 -2.00 7.96
C ILE A 452 -11.58 -2.91 9.06
N LEU A 453 -10.65 -2.42 9.88
CA LEU A 453 -10.08 -3.15 11.01
C LEU A 453 -11.15 -3.59 12.00
N SER A 454 -12.10 -2.71 12.35
CA SER A 454 -13.21 -3.07 13.24
C SER A 454 -14.11 -4.15 12.64
N GLY A 455 -14.33 -4.11 11.32
CA GLY A 455 -15.06 -5.15 10.58
C GLY A 455 -14.36 -6.51 10.67
N VAL A 456 -13.07 -6.57 10.32
CA VAL A 456 -12.27 -7.80 10.37
C VAL A 456 -12.18 -8.36 11.80
N LEU A 457 -11.95 -7.50 12.81
CA LEU A 457 -11.91 -7.91 14.21
C LEU A 457 -13.27 -8.44 14.70
N ALA A 458 -14.38 -7.80 14.34
CA ALA A 458 -15.71 -8.27 14.73
C ALA A 458 -16.06 -9.61 14.06
N GLU A 459 -15.88 -9.71 12.74
CA GLU A 459 -16.25 -10.87 11.95
C GLU A 459 -15.41 -12.11 12.30
N GLN A 460 -14.09 -12.01 12.17
CA GLN A 460 -13.20 -13.16 12.31
C GLN A 460 -12.82 -13.43 13.76
N PHE A 461 -12.50 -12.39 14.54
CA PHE A 461 -11.97 -12.61 15.89
C PHE A 461 -13.08 -12.82 16.90
N VAL A 462 -14.08 -11.94 16.95
CA VAL A 462 -15.24 -12.09 17.86
C VAL A 462 -16.23 -13.15 17.34
N GLY A 463 -16.58 -13.10 16.06
CA GLY A 463 -17.54 -14.00 15.44
C GLY A 463 -17.03 -15.43 15.32
N GLU A 464 -16.10 -15.66 14.39
CA GLU A 464 -15.60 -16.98 14.02
C GLU A 464 -14.72 -17.60 15.12
N ASN A 465 -13.75 -16.84 15.65
CA ASN A 465 -12.80 -17.33 16.66
C ASN A 465 -13.34 -17.23 18.10
N GLY A 466 -14.50 -16.62 18.32
CA GLY A 466 -15.15 -16.55 19.63
C GLY A 466 -14.41 -15.71 20.68
N TRP A 467 -13.62 -14.71 20.26
CA TRP A 467 -12.97 -13.78 21.19
C TRP A 467 -13.99 -12.86 21.88
N SER A 468 -13.62 -12.32 23.03
CA SER A 468 -14.35 -11.20 23.60
C SER A 468 -14.02 -9.90 22.84
N GLU A 469 -14.92 -8.91 22.91
CA GLU A 469 -14.72 -7.59 22.31
C GLU A 469 -13.47 -6.91 22.89
N GLU A 470 -13.21 -7.04 24.20
CA GLU A 470 -12.04 -6.46 24.86
C GLU A 470 -10.73 -6.99 24.28
N ARG A 471 -10.65 -8.31 24.06
CA ARG A 471 -9.47 -8.94 23.46
C ARG A 471 -9.25 -8.48 22.01
N ALA A 472 -10.32 -8.27 21.25
CA ALA A 472 -10.25 -7.74 19.90
C ALA A 472 -9.80 -6.27 19.90
N ILE A 473 -10.30 -5.46 20.83
CA ILE A 473 -9.88 -4.05 21.03
C ILE A 473 -8.40 -3.98 21.39
N GLU A 474 -7.90 -4.85 22.28
CA GLU A 474 -6.47 -4.92 22.61
C GLU A 474 -5.59 -5.22 21.40
N LEU A 475 -6.04 -6.10 20.50
CA LEU A 475 -5.34 -6.37 19.23
C LEU A 475 -5.36 -5.15 18.32
N GLY A 476 -6.53 -4.52 18.15
CA GLY A 476 -6.67 -3.28 17.38
C GLY A 476 -5.75 -2.17 17.89
N HIS A 477 -5.68 -1.96 19.20
CA HIS A 477 -4.79 -0.99 19.83
C HIS A 477 -3.31 -1.30 19.57
N GLN A 478 -2.92 -2.57 19.68
CA GLN A 478 -1.53 -2.93 19.42
C GLN A 478 -1.11 -2.67 17.97
N VAL A 479 -1.97 -3.01 17.01
CA VAL A 479 -1.69 -2.86 15.58
C VAL A 479 -1.70 -1.39 15.14
N LEU A 480 -2.59 -0.58 15.71
CA LEU A 480 -2.68 0.86 15.42
C LEU A 480 -1.58 1.70 16.11
N ARG A 481 -1.27 1.41 17.38
CA ARG A 481 -0.41 2.27 18.21
C ARG A 481 0.72 1.53 18.89
N GLY A 482 0.41 0.43 19.58
CA GLY A 482 1.39 -0.22 20.47
C GLY A 482 2.66 -0.72 19.76
N ASN A 483 2.54 -1.19 18.51
CA ASN A 483 3.71 -1.61 17.72
C ASN A 483 4.52 -0.42 17.20
N VAL A 484 3.90 0.73 16.90
CA VAL A 484 4.61 1.95 16.50
C VAL A 484 5.49 2.44 17.65
N ASP A 485 4.93 2.55 18.87
CA ASP A 485 5.68 2.96 20.08
C ASP A 485 6.87 2.03 20.39
N ARG A 486 6.73 0.74 20.08
CA ARG A 486 7.76 -0.27 20.35
C ARG A 486 8.85 -0.31 19.28
N LEU A 487 8.49 -0.15 18.01
CA LEU A 487 9.42 -0.31 16.89
C LEU A 487 10.21 0.97 16.60
N PHE A 488 9.57 2.13 16.68
CA PHE A 488 10.15 3.41 16.32
C PHE A 488 10.52 4.22 17.55
N GLN A 489 11.39 3.66 18.37
CA GLN A 489 11.94 4.34 19.54
C GLN A 489 13.11 5.22 19.11
N GLN A 490 13.28 6.37 19.78
CA GLN A 490 14.47 7.17 19.60
C GLN A 490 15.70 6.35 20.04
N PRO A 491 16.77 6.26 19.23
CA PRO A 491 17.99 5.57 19.61
C PRO A 491 18.57 6.11 20.94
N GLN A 492 19.04 5.21 21.82
CA GLN A 492 19.58 5.56 23.14
C GLN A 492 21.04 5.11 23.30
N GLY A 493 21.98 6.02 23.54
CA GLY A 493 23.41 5.74 23.71
C GLY A 493 24.25 5.89 22.44
N GLU A 494 25.58 5.81 22.57
CA GLU A 494 26.54 6.03 21.46
C GLU A 494 26.34 5.04 20.29
N PRO A 495 26.53 5.48 19.03
CA PRO A 495 26.50 4.59 17.87
C PRO A 495 27.57 3.49 17.94
N GLY A 496 27.25 2.30 17.41
CA GLY A 496 28.24 1.21 17.26
C GLY A 496 29.36 1.57 16.29
N ASN A 497 30.58 1.04 16.49
CA ASN A 497 31.72 1.34 15.64
C ASN A 497 31.65 0.62 14.27
N TRP A 498 32.29 1.15 13.21
CA TRP A 498 32.26 0.52 11.86
C TRP A 498 32.76 -0.94 11.89
N SER A 499 33.73 -1.26 12.76
CA SER A 499 34.29 -2.61 12.91
C SER A 499 33.38 -3.59 13.67
N GLU A 500 32.35 -3.10 14.37
CA GLU A 500 31.38 -3.91 15.11
C GLU A 500 30.08 -4.12 14.33
N ALA A 501 29.88 -3.38 13.22
CA ALA A 501 28.77 -3.59 12.30
C ALA A 501 29.00 -4.89 11.54
N ALA A 502 28.63 -5.99 12.19
CA ALA A 502 28.62 -7.38 11.75
C ALA A 502 29.57 -7.66 10.58
N GLU A 503 30.68 -8.36 10.85
CA GLU A 503 31.21 -9.28 9.85
C GLU A 503 29.99 -10.02 9.29
N VAL A 504 29.64 -9.71 8.04
CA VAL A 504 28.55 -10.39 7.34
C VAL A 504 28.94 -11.85 7.45
N PRO A 505 28.18 -12.71 8.14
CA PRO A 505 28.52 -14.12 8.23
C PRO A 505 28.70 -14.58 6.79
N ASP A 506 29.88 -15.11 6.47
CA ASP A 506 30.13 -15.61 5.13
C ASP A 506 29.04 -16.65 4.84
N VAL A 507 28.08 -16.27 3.99
CA VAL A 507 26.97 -17.13 3.60
C VAL A 507 27.50 -18.36 2.87
N ASN A 508 28.72 -18.32 2.33
CA ASN A 508 29.41 -19.50 1.80
C ASN A 508 30.02 -20.39 2.91
N ALA A 509 30.27 -19.89 4.12
CA ALA A 509 30.79 -20.72 5.21
C ALA A 509 29.74 -21.73 5.73
N TYR A 510 28.45 -21.43 5.58
CA TYR A 510 27.37 -22.40 5.83
C TYR A 510 27.18 -23.42 4.69
N VAL A 511 27.67 -23.12 3.48
CA VAL A 511 27.68 -24.06 2.34
C VAL A 511 28.96 -24.90 2.34
N ALA A 512 30.07 -24.38 2.87
CA ALA A 512 31.39 -25.00 2.84
C ALA A 512 31.69 -26.01 3.97
N THR A 513 30.74 -26.25 4.89
CA THR A 513 30.83 -27.36 5.86
C THR A 513 30.08 -28.62 5.41
N ALA A 514 29.50 -28.61 4.21
CA ALA A 514 29.09 -29.84 3.54
C ALA A 514 30.35 -30.58 3.03
N SER A 515 30.73 -31.59 3.79
CA SER A 515 31.73 -32.61 3.48
C SER A 515 31.67 -33.07 2.03
N THR A 516 32.82 -33.49 1.51
CA THR A 516 33.04 -34.12 0.20
C THR A 516 32.50 -35.55 0.13
N GLU A 517 31.30 -35.79 0.66
CA GLU A 517 30.61 -37.08 0.60
C GLU A 517 29.33 -36.96 -0.27
N PRO A 518 28.99 -38.00 -1.05
CA PRO A 518 27.80 -37.97 -1.90
C PRO A 518 26.53 -37.82 -1.04
N PRO A 519 25.45 -37.22 -1.58
CA PRO A 519 24.27 -36.89 -0.79
C PRO A 519 23.61 -38.17 -0.26
N GLU A 520 23.59 -38.33 1.07
CA GLU A 520 22.66 -39.24 1.74
C GLU A 520 21.24 -38.68 1.65
N GLU A 521 20.28 -39.60 1.54
CA GLU A 521 18.88 -39.43 1.19
C GLU A 521 18.17 -38.29 1.93
N LEU A 522 17.43 -37.48 1.16
CA LEU A 522 16.29 -36.71 1.65
C LEU A 522 15.36 -37.63 2.44
N ASP A 523 14.80 -37.12 3.55
CA ASP A 523 13.83 -37.82 4.39
C ASP A 523 12.85 -38.64 3.53
N PRO A 524 12.74 -39.98 3.74
CA PRO A 524 11.83 -40.78 2.95
C PRO A 524 10.39 -40.37 3.23
N VAL A 525 9.62 -40.24 2.16
CA VAL A 525 8.16 -40.12 2.19
C VAL A 525 7.60 -41.23 3.09
N PRO A 526 6.59 -40.96 3.95
CA PRO A 526 6.05 -41.97 4.87
C PRO A 526 5.71 -43.26 4.12
N SER A 527 6.08 -44.40 4.70
CA SER A 527 5.82 -45.69 4.06
C SER A 527 4.31 -45.99 4.01
N ASP A 528 3.86 -46.78 3.04
CA ASP A 528 2.45 -47.22 2.93
C ASP A 528 1.91 -47.84 4.23
N ASN A 529 2.79 -48.38 5.08
CA ASN A 529 2.46 -48.96 6.37
C ASN A 529 2.13 -47.92 7.46
N GLU A 530 2.57 -46.67 7.32
CA GLU A 530 2.25 -45.56 8.23
C GLU A 530 0.91 -44.87 7.88
N ILE A 531 0.49 -44.98 6.62
CA ILE A 531 -0.78 -44.44 6.12
C ILE A 531 -1.98 -45.29 6.62
N ASP A 532 -1.80 -46.60 6.79
CA ASP A 532 -2.85 -47.51 7.29
C ASP A 532 -3.16 -47.38 8.80
N THR A 533 -2.32 -46.67 9.56
CA THR A 533 -2.56 -46.42 11.00
C THR A 533 -3.50 -45.25 11.29
N ALA A 534 -3.83 -44.43 10.28
CA ALA A 534 -4.82 -43.37 10.38
C ALA A 534 -6.12 -43.83 9.71
N GLY A 535 -7.00 -44.51 10.46
CA GLY A 535 -8.23 -45.13 9.97
C GLY A 535 -9.22 -44.16 9.29
N LEU A 536 -8.94 -43.78 8.06
CA LEU A 536 -9.80 -43.01 7.16
C LEU A 536 -10.33 -43.96 6.08
N PRO A 537 -11.64 -43.97 5.79
CA PRO A 537 -12.18 -44.82 4.73
C PRO A 537 -11.83 -44.29 3.33
N ASP A 538 -11.36 -45.19 2.47
CA ASP A 538 -10.92 -44.94 1.08
C ASP A 538 -11.97 -44.27 0.18
N VAL A 539 -11.52 -43.25 -0.56
CA VAL A 539 -12.22 -42.70 -1.73
C VAL A 539 -11.80 -43.51 -2.96
N GLN A 540 -12.71 -44.29 -3.55
CA GLN A 540 -12.47 -44.97 -4.82
C GLN A 540 -12.47 -43.98 -5.99
N LEU A 541 -11.28 -43.75 -6.57
CA LEU A 541 -11.13 -43.19 -7.91
C LEU A 541 -10.98 -44.35 -8.91
N THR A 542 -12.00 -44.57 -9.74
CA THR A 542 -11.93 -45.49 -10.87
C THR A 542 -11.04 -44.91 -11.95
N GLY A 543 -9.86 -45.51 -12.14
CA GLY A 543 -8.83 -45.00 -13.05
C GLY A 543 -9.00 -45.34 -14.52
N ARG A 544 -8.03 -44.85 -15.30
CA ARG A 544 -7.35 -45.63 -16.35
C ARG A 544 -5.92 -45.10 -16.53
N ALA A 545 -4.98 -46.04 -16.43
CA ALA A 545 -3.54 -45.85 -16.50
C ALA A 545 -3.05 -45.50 -17.92
N VAL A 546 -1.91 -44.85 -17.99
CA VAL A 546 -1.08 -44.75 -19.20
C VAL A 546 0.35 -45.08 -18.80
N ASP A 547 0.79 -46.27 -19.19
CA ASP A 547 2.21 -46.60 -19.38
C ASP A 547 2.42 -46.80 -20.89
N ASP A 548 3.64 -46.49 -21.32
CA ASP A 548 4.21 -46.57 -22.67
C ASP A 548 3.77 -45.49 -23.67
N VAL A 549 4.68 -44.56 -23.99
CA VAL A 549 5.58 -44.65 -25.16
C VAL A 549 6.37 -43.33 -25.26
N LEU A 550 7.69 -43.43 -25.08
CA LEU A 550 8.67 -42.50 -25.64
C LEU A 550 8.67 -42.65 -27.16
N ALA A 551 8.23 -41.63 -27.90
CA ALA A 551 8.87 -41.08 -29.11
C ALA A 551 7.87 -40.37 -30.05
N MET A 552 8.37 -39.28 -30.63
CA MET A 552 8.03 -38.65 -31.91
C MET A 552 6.91 -37.60 -32.00
N GLU A 553 7.39 -36.44 -32.46
CA GLU A 553 6.88 -35.58 -33.53
C GLU A 553 5.69 -34.65 -33.26
N THR A 554 5.97 -33.37 -33.50
CA THR A 554 5.09 -32.22 -33.58
C THR A 554 4.19 -32.31 -34.82
N GLU A 555 2.88 -32.20 -34.63
CA GLU A 555 1.94 -31.74 -35.66
C GLU A 555 1.00 -30.70 -35.08
N ASP A 556 0.90 -29.57 -35.79
CA ASP A 556 0.03 -28.42 -35.55
C ASP A 556 -1.41 -28.71 -36.04
N GLU A 557 -2.41 -28.62 -35.17
CA GLU A 557 -3.83 -28.47 -35.54
C GLU A 557 -4.54 -27.59 -34.49
N PRO A 558 -5.22 -26.49 -34.87
CA PRO A 558 -5.87 -25.57 -33.94
C PRO A 558 -7.28 -26.01 -33.53
N LEU A 559 -7.64 -25.75 -32.27
CA LEU A 559 -8.97 -25.97 -31.70
C LEU A 559 -10.02 -24.99 -32.28
N ASP A 560 -11.13 -25.56 -32.72
CA ASP A 560 -12.32 -24.94 -33.32
C ASP A 560 -13.15 -24.16 -32.28
N VAL A 561 -13.34 -22.85 -32.52
CA VAL A 561 -14.29 -21.99 -31.79
C VAL A 561 -15.37 -21.48 -32.74
N GLY A 562 -16.49 -22.20 -32.77
CA GLY A 562 -17.66 -21.89 -33.58
C GLY A 562 -18.29 -20.52 -33.30
N ASN A 563 -18.80 -19.94 -34.39
CA ASN A 563 -19.40 -18.61 -34.55
C ASN A 563 -20.52 -18.21 -33.57
N ILE A 564 -20.34 -17.07 -32.90
CA ILE A 564 -21.43 -16.17 -32.48
C ILE A 564 -21.22 -14.82 -33.16
N VAL A 565 -21.57 -14.71 -34.45
CA VAL A 565 -22.15 -13.50 -35.05
C VAL A 565 -23.01 -13.94 -36.24
N GLY A 566 -24.29 -13.53 -36.26
CA GLY A 566 -25.28 -13.87 -37.28
C GLY A 566 -25.02 -13.22 -38.65
N GLU A 567 -25.49 -13.91 -39.68
CA GLU A 567 -25.33 -13.69 -41.12
C GLU A 567 -26.03 -12.45 -41.68
N VAL A 568 -25.38 -11.73 -42.63
CA VAL A 568 -25.96 -11.06 -43.82
C VAL A 568 -24.87 -11.01 -44.94
N PRO A 569 -25.18 -11.17 -46.25
CA PRO A 569 -24.38 -11.98 -47.18
C PRO A 569 -23.42 -11.24 -48.14
N ALA A 570 -22.47 -12.04 -48.67
CA ALA A 570 -21.80 -12.08 -50.01
C ALA A 570 -21.96 -10.86 -50.95
N ASP A 571 -20.96 -10.29 -51.63
CA ASP A 571 -19.76 -10.82 -52.32
C ASP A 571 -18.99 -9.58 -52.91
N PRO A 572 -17.99 -9.70 -53.79
CA PRO A 572 -16.55 -9.64 -53.51
C PRO A 572 -15.88 -8.39 -54.11
N SER A 573 -14.81 -7.87 -53.50
CA SER A 573 -13.69 -7.27 -54.26
C SER A 573 -12.65 -6.70 -53.32
N GLY A 574 -11.48 -7.34 -53.30
CA GLY A 574 -10.26 -6.73 -52.78
C GLY A 574 -9.88 -5.47 -53.57
N PRO A 575 -8.99 -4.65 -53.01
CA PRO A 575 -8.68 -3.32 -53.52
C PRO A 575 -7.72 -3.38 -54.71
N ASP A 576 -8.21 -3.85 -55.86
CA ASP A 576 -7.61 -3.67 -57.19
C ASP A 576 -8.70 -3.34 -58.23
N THR A 577 -9.55 -2.36 -57.91
CA THR A 577 -10.56 -1.83 -58.84
C THR A 577 -10.27 -0.35 -59.16
N PRO A 578 -10.21 0.06 -60.44
CA PRO A 578 -9.85 1.42 -60.84
C PRO A 578 -11.04 2.35 -60.68
N GLY A 579 -10.97 3.33 -59.77
CA GLY A 579 -12.03 4.34 -59.63
C GLY A 579 -12.01 5.26 -58.41
N SER A 580 -11.19 5.03 -57.38
CA SER A 580 -11.11 5.95 -56.23
C SER A 580 -9.89 6.87 -56.35
N GLN A 581 -10.11 8.09 -56.83
CA GLN A 581 -9.12 9.17 -56.77
C GLN A 581 -8.87 9.54 -55.30
N ILE A 582 -7.68 9.24 -54.78
CA ILE A 582 -7.14 9.89 -53.58
C ILE A 582 -6.38 11.13 -54.06
N GLN A 583 -6.87 12.31 -53.65
CA GLN A 583 -6.26 13.59 -53.97
C GLN A 583 -5.13 13.86 -52.98
N MET A 584 -3.88 13.81 -53.45
CA MET A 584 -2.72 14.30 -52.70
C MET A 584 -2.76 15.83 -52.67
N LEU A 585 -2.91 16.42 -51.48
CA LEU A 585 -2.55 17.82 -51.26
C LEU A 585 -1.04 17.90 -50.99
N THR A 586 -0.24 17.92 -52.05
CA THR A 586 1.14 18.39 -52.02
C THR A 586 1.13 19.89 -51.77
N GLY A 587 1.59 20.30 -50.58
CA GLY A 587 2.17 21.63 -50.35
C GLY A 587 3.68 21.43 -50.23
N ASP A 588 4.42 21.98 -51.19
CA ASP A 588 5.86 21.82 -51.33
C ASP A 588 6.64 22.39 -50.12
N GLY A 589 7.57 21.58 -49.60
CA GLY A 589 8.52 22.00 -48.58
C GLY A 589 9.52 20.88 -48.30
N GLU A 590 10.69 20.95 -48.93
CA GLU A 590 11.82 20.06 -48.67
C GLU A 590 12.26 20.23 -47.21
N PHE A 591 12.01 19.22 -46.36
CA PHE A 591 12.43 19.24 -44.96
C PHE A 591 13.93 18.93 -44.89
N THR A 592 14.75 19.98 -44.81
CA THR A 592 16.16 19.89 -44.44
C THR A 592 16.29 20.38 -43.00
N PRO A 593 16.44 19.49 -42.01
CA PRO A 593 16.53 19.92 -40.62
C PRO A 593 17.82 20.71 -40.41
N ASP A 594 17.69 21.94 -39.90
CA ASP A 594 18.86 22.73 -39.50
C ASP A 594 19.48 22.12 -38.22
N GLN A 595 20.81 22.19 -38.09
CA GLN A 595 21.51 21.56 -36.97
C GLN A 595 21.29 22.26 -35.61
N ASP A 596 20.71 23.46 -35.59
CA ASP A 596 20.45 24.23 -34.38
C ASP A 596 19.02 24.02 -33.81
N SER A 597 18.03 23.68 -34.64
CA SER A 597 16.67 23.30 -34.21
C SER A 597 16.58 21.88 -33.63
N MET A 598 17.58 21.04 -33.88
CA MET A 598 17.73 19.72 -33.25
C MET A 598 18.59 19.73 -31.98
N ARG A 599 19.06 20.90 -31.53
CA ARG A 599 19.82 21.01 -30.27
C ARG A 599 18.89 21.20 -29.09
N LEU A 600 18.83 20.18 -28.24
CA LEU A 600 18.14 20.23 -26.96
C LEU A 600 18.69 21.36 -26.10
N LYS A 601 17.80 22.14 -25.47
CA LYS A 601 18.17 23.15 -24.49
C LYS A 601 17.64 22.76 -23.12
N PRO A 602 18.42 22.99 -22.04
CA PRO A 602 17.93 22.72 -20.71
C PRO A 602 16.83 23.72 -20.32
N ASP A 603 15.75 23.18 -19.79
CA ASP A 603 14.69 23.94 -19.16
C ASP A 603 15.26 24.75 -17.96
N PRO A 604 15.02 26.06 -17.87
CA PRO A 604 15.63 26.90 -16.84
C PRO A 604 15.12 26.65 -15.43
N MET A 605 14.02 25.90 -15.24
CA MET A 605 13.45 25.55 -13.94
C MET A 605 13.71 24.09 -13.55
N THR A 606 13.68 23.17 -14.51
CA THR A 606 13.82 21.72 -14.22
C THR A 606 15.16 21.13 -14.64
N GLY A 607 15.91 21.83 -15.50
CA GLY A 607 17.19 21.36 -16.05
C GLY A 607 17.06 20.24 -17.09
N GLU A 608 15.84 19.82 -17.43
CA GLU A 608 15.59 18.76 -18.41
C GLU A 608 15.78 19.26 -19.84
N LEU A 609 16.33 18.40 -20.70
CA LEU A 609 16.64 18.73 -22.09
C LEU A 609 15.39 18.63 -22.96
N GLN A 610 14.92 19.77 -23.49
CA GLN A 610 13.74 19.84 -24.36
C GLN A 610 14.07 20.40 -25.74
N PHE A 611 13.25 20.06 -26.74
CA PHE A 611 13.31 20.66 -28.07
C PHE A 611 12.70 22.08 -28.03
N PRO A 612 13.31 23.08 -28.69
CA PRO A 612 12.75 24.42 -28.74
C PRO A 612 11.43 24.45 -29.52
N ILE A 613 10.36 24.98 -28.92
CA ILE A 613 9.07 25.19 -29.58
C ILE A 613 9.11 26.56 -30.29
N ASP A 614 8.83 26.58 -31.60
CA ASP A 614 8.84 27.80 -32.42
C ASP A 614 7.58 28.65 -32.17
N GLU A 615 7.71 29.74 -31.41
CA GLU A 615 6.60 30.63 -31.02
C GLU A 615 6.09 31.57 -32.13
N SER A 616 6.50 31.38 -33.40
CA SER A 616 6.33 32.41 -34.43
C SER A 616 5.33 32.10 -35.56
N LYS A 617 4.06 31.79 -35.25
CA LYS A 617 2.97 31.98 -36.25
C LYS A 617 1.67 32.53 -35.65
N PRO A 618 1.21 33.74 -36.08
CA PRO A 618 -0.07 34.29 -35.62
C PRO A 618 -1.25 33.56 -36.28
N LYS A 619 -2.24 33.16 -35.48
CA LYS A 619 -3.52 32.58 -35.93
C LYS A 619 -4.30 33.59 -36.78
N LYS A 620 -4.73 33.21 -37.99
CA LYS A 620 -5.78 33.91 -38.74
C LYS A 620 -7.15 33.62 -38.11
N PRO A 621 -8.08 34.59 -38.07
CA PRO A 621 -9.44 34.36 -37.60
C PRO A 621 -10.27 33.68 -38.70
N SER A 622 -11.05 32.65 -38.32
CA SER A 622 -11.98 31.95 -39.21
C SER A 622 -13.37 32.61 -39.15
N GLU A 623 -13.90 32.93 -40.34
CA GLU A 623 -15.33 33.08 -40.63
C GLU A 623 -16.08 31.74 -40.52
#